data_AF-A0A1H7U714-F1
#
_entry.id   AF-A0A1H7U714-F1
#
_cell.length_a   1.000
_cell.length_b   1.000
_cell.length_c   1.000
_cell.angle_alpha   90.00
_cell.angle_beta   90.00
_cell.angle_gamma   90.00
#
_symmetry.space_group_name_H-M   'P 1'
#
loop_
_entity.id
_entity.type
_entity.pdbx_description
1 polymer ?
#
loop_
_entity_poly.entity_id
_entity_poly.type
_entity_poly.pdbx_seq_one_letter_code
_entity_poly.pdbx_strand_id
1 'polypeptide(L)'
;MDNEFLEKLEAISIFEKISDNEEQAGYSASFNRETDGLIKITTDKGEFVYQFKPVQELYVGEESGKNTEEELLSLLYQIERAIKEYDINNEGLTDSSVIMVLEKLSMKPEAPVHDEFMKWVTDYIRMFMSMNNLSRNELRQGINRILRSARRYNKLSGIRGYLNFIRENVP
;
A
#
# COMPACT_ATOMS: atom_id res chain seq x y z
N MET A 1 -12.93 -2.48 -6.00
CA MET A 1 -13.29 -2.42 -4.57
C MET A 1 -13.86 -3.75 -4.13
N ASP A 2 -13.51 -4.20 -2.93
CA ASP A 2 -13.89 -5.49 -2.38
C ASP A 2 -15.00 -5.34 -1.33
N ASN A 3 -16.26 -5.47 -1.77
CA ASN A 3 -17.42 -5.18 -0.92
C ASN A 3 -17.47 -6.04 0.34
N GLU A 4 -17.02 -7.30 0.28
CA GLU A 4 -17.00 -8.18 1.45
C GLU A 4 -16.02 -7.65 2.53
N PHE A 5 -14.88 -7.11 2.10
CA PHE A 5 -13.92 -6.50 3.01
C PHE A 5 -14.50 -5.23 3.64
N LEU A 6 -15.15 -4.38 2.84
CA LEU A 6 -15.76 -3.15 3.34
C LEU A 6 -16.91 -3.40 4.31
N GLU A 7 -17.81 -4.35 4.01
CA GLU A 7 -18.89 -4.73 4.93
C GLU A 7 -18.36 -5.21 6.28
N LYS A 8 -17.28 -6.01 6.27
CA LYS A 8 -16.61 -6.48 7.50
C LYS A 8 -15.95 -5.32 8.25
N LEU A 9 -15.32 -4.39 7.53
CA LEU A 9 -14.69 -3.22 8.11
C LEU A 9 -15.72 -2.28 8.75
N GLU A 10 -16.79 -1.95 8.04
CA GLU A 10 -17.91 -1.14 8.52
C GLU A 10 -18.61 -1.76 9.72
N ALA A 11 -18.74 -3.10 9.78
CA ALA A 11 -19.33 -3.79 10.92
C ALA A 11 -18.55 -3.58 12.23
N ILE A 12 -17.25 -3.27 12.14
CA ILE A 12 -16.38 -3.08 13.30
C ILE A 12 -15.81 -1.66 13.42
N SER A 13 -16.16 -0.73 12.54
CA SER A 13 -15.73 0.67 12.61
C SER A 13 -16.91 1.60 12.91
N ILE A 14 -16.75 2.53 13.86
CA ILE A 14 -17.57 3.74 13.83
C ILE A 14 -16.82 4.73 12.94
N PHE A 15 -17.43 5.15 11.83
CA PHE A 15 -17.03 6.41 11.22
C PHE A 15 -17.47 7.55 12.16
N GLU A 16 -16.66 7.86 13.17
CA GLU A 16 -16.81 9.14 13.86
C GLU A 16 -16.27 10.23 12.94
N LYS A 17 -17.18 11.06 12.43
CA LYS A 17 -16.84 12.23 11.62
C LYS A 17 -16.20 13.28 12.54
N ILE A 18 -14.91 13.13 12.83
CA ILE A 18 -14.15 14.07 13.67
C ILE A 18 -13.75 15.28 12.79
N SER A 19 -14.72 16.17 12.56
CA SER A 19 -14.58 17.45 11.85
C SER A 19 -14.26 17.39 10.34
N ASP A 20 -14.56 18.48 9.64
CA ASP A 20 -14.49 18.60 8.16
C ASP A 20 -13.10 18.41 7.53
N ASN A 21 -12.05 18.05 8.30
CA ASN A 21 -10.68 17.96 7.77
C ASN A 21 -9.89 16.68 8.05
N GLU A 22 -10.30 15.74 8.93
CA GLU A 22 -9.52 14.51 9.15
C GLU A 22 -10.41 13.31 9.57
N GLU A 23 -10.82 12.49 8.59
CA GLU A 23 -11.37 11.16 8.86
C GLU A 23 -10.22 10.16 9.06
N GLN A 24 -9.75 9.96 10.30
CA GLN A 24 -8.90 8.83 10.64
C GLN A 24 -9.74 7.73 11.26
N ALA A 25 -10.06 6.69 10.48
CA ALA A 25 -10.54 5.44 11.03
C ALA A 25 -9.42 4.82 11.90
N GLY A 26 -9.61 4.83 13.22
CA GLY A 26 -8.68 4.30 14.21
C GLY A 26 -8.66 2.77 14.20
N TYR A 27 -8.12 2.16 13.16
CA TYR A 27 -7.89 0.72 13.11
C TYR A 27 -6.39 0.41 13.06
N SER A 28 -6.01 -0.73 13.62
CA SER A 28 -4.69 -1.33 13.45
C SER A 28 -4.78 -2.51 12.49
N ALA A 29 -3.82 -2.59 11.57
CA ALA A 29 -3.69 -3.65 10.59
C ALA A 29 -2.44 -4.48 10.89
N SER A 30 -2.58 -5.81 10.91
CA SER A 30 -1.45 -6.73 11.06
C SER A 30 -1.51 -7.82 10.00
N PHE A 31 -0.46 -7.89 9.18
CA PHE A 31 -0.33 -8.87 8.12
C PHE A 31 0.29 -10.17 8.63
N ASN A 32 -0.27 -11.30 8.23
CA ASN A 32 0.29 -12.59 8.55
C ASN A 32 1.57 -12.84 7.72
N ARG A 33 2.66 -13.24 8.38
CA ARG A 33 3.93 -13.50 7.68
C ARG A 33 3.95 -14.84 6.94
N GLU A 34 3.21 -15.83 7.42
CA GLU A 34 3.18 -17.20 6.88
C GLU A 34 2.18 -17.35 5.73
N THR A 35 1.01 -16.72 5.85
CA THR A 35 -0.05 -16.80 4.84
C THR A 35 -0.09 -15.50 4.01
N ASP A 36 0.00 -15.62 2.68
CA ASP A 36 -0.06 -14.48 1.75
C ASP A 36 -1.45 -13.81 1.75
N GLY A 37 -1.52 -12.48 1.80
CA GLY A 37 -2.79 -11.74 1.75
C GLY A 37 -3.69 -11.85 2.99
N LEU A 38 -3.29 -12.57 4.03
CA LEU A 38 -4.08 -12.70 5.25
C LEU A 38 -3.80 -11.52 6.19
N ILE A 39 -4.84 -10.77 6.53
CA ILE A 39 -4.77 -9.60 7.41
C ILE A 39 -5.66 -9.81 8.63
N LYS A 40 -5.22 -9.32 9.78
CA LYS A 40 -6.07 -9.08 10.94
C LYS A 40 -6.24 -7.58 11.15
N ILE A 41 -7.49 -7.13 11.12
CA ILE A 41 -7.89 -5.76 11.47
C ILE A 41 -8.42 -5.76 12.90
N THR A 42 -7.94 -4.81 13.71
CA THR A 42 -8.40 -4.61 15.08
C THR A 42 -8.81 -3.16 15.29
N THR A 43 -10.02 -2.93 15.77
CA THR A 43 -10.59 -1.64 16.16
C THR A 43 -10.93 -1.65 17.66
N ASP A 44 -11.44 -0.55 18.18
CA ASP A 44 -12.02 -0.44 19.52
C ASP A 44 -13.27 -1.33 19.70
N LYS A 45 -14.00 -1.63 18.62
CA LYS A 45 -15.24 -2.42 18.65
C LYS A 45 -15.09 -3.89 18.36
N GLY A 46 -13.97 -4.31 17.78
CA GLY A 46 -13.75 -5.72 17.51
C GLY A 46 -12.56 -5.99 16.61
N GLU A 47 -12.46 -7.24 16.17
CA GLU A 47 -11.44 -7.69 15.25
C GLU A 47 -12.04 -8.63 14.22
N PHE A 48 -11.47 -8.63 13.01
CA PHE A 48 -11.72 -9.68 12.03
C PHE A 48 -10.44 -10.06 11.32
N VAL A 49 -10.44 -11.28 10.78
CA VAL A 49 -9.40 -11.79 9.90
C VAL A 49 -9.98 -11.88 8.49
N TYR A 50 -9.22 -11.42 7.51
CA TYR A 50 -9.64 -11.40 6.11
C TYR A 50 -8.52 -11.89 5.20
N GLN A 51 -8.89 -12.64 4.17
CA GLN A 51 -7.98 -13.08 3.13
C GLN A 51 -8.21 -12.21 1.90
N PHE A 52 -7.25 -11.32 1.61
CA PHE A 52 -7.34 -10.48 0.42
C PHE A 52 -7.32 -11.33 -0.85
N LYS A 53 -8.12 -10.89 -1.82
CA LYS A 53 -8.06 -11.40 -3.18
C LYS A 53 -6.70 -11.07 -3.81
N PRO A 54 -6.23 -11.87 -4.78
CA PRO A 54 -5.08 -11.52 -5.60
C PRO A 54 -5.27 -10.16 -6.28
N VAL A 55 -4.17 -9.41 -6.48
CA VAL A 55 -4.19 -8.05 -7.08
C VAL A 55 -4.96 -8.01 -8.41
N GLN A 56 -4.83 -9.06 -9.23
CA GLN A 56 -5.49 -9.18 -10.53
C GLN A 56 -7.04 -9.22 -10.46
N GLU A 57 -7.60 -9.63 -9.32
CA GLU A 57 -9.04 -9.70 -9.08
C GLU A 57 -9.59 -8.40 -8.47
N LEU A 58 -8.71 -7.50 -8.02
CA LEU A 58 -9.07 -6.23 -7.42
C LEU A 58 -9.14 -5.08 -8.43
N TYR A 59 -8.70 -5.30 -9.68
CA TYR A 59 -8.77 -4.30 -10.74
C TYR A 59 -10.22 -3.97 -11.12
N VAL A 60 -10.47 -2.69 -11.34
CA VAL A 60 -11.66 -2.24 -12.08
C VAL A 60 -11.34 -2.12 -13.58
N GLY A 61 -12.37 -2.18 -14.42
CA GLY A 61 -12.22 -2.01 -15.87
C GLY A 61 -11.69 -0.63 -16.24
N GLU A 62 -10.97 -0.51 -17.36
CA GLU A 62 -10.29 0.74 -17.78
C GLU A 62 -11.25 1.92 -18.05
N GLU A 63 -12.55 1.67 -18.14
CA GLU A 63 -13.59 2.69 -18.32
C GLU A 63 -14.07 3.32 -17.00
N SER A 64 -13.64 2.82 -15.84
CA SER A 64 -13.86 3.51 -14.58
C SER A 64 -13.16 4.86 -14.65
N GLY A 65 -13.92 5.95 -14.48
CA GLY A 65 -13.47 7.31 -14.71
C GLY A 65 -12.10 7.63 -14.13
N LYS A 66 -11.39 8.57 -14.77
CA LYS A 66 -10.05 9.02 -14.36
C LYS A 66 -10.02 9.21 -12.84
N ASN A 67 -9.24 8.39 -12.14
CA ASN A 67 -8.98 8.64 -10.73
C ASN A 67 -8.43 10.05 -10.57
N THR A 68 -8.88 10.69 -9.51
CA THR A 68 -8.43 12.03 -9.13
C THR A 68 -6.95 11.98 -8.77
N GLU A 69 -6.25 13.11 -8.92
CA GLU A 69 -4.87 13.22 -8.46
C GLU A 69 -4.75 12.93 -6.95
N GLU A 70 -5.82 13.18 -6.18
CA GLU A 70 -5.92 12.86 -4.76
C GLU A 70 -5.91 11.35 -4.47
N GLU A 71 -6.69 10.55 -5.20
CA GLU A 71 -6.66 9.08 -5.06
C GLU A 71 -5.30 8.50 -5.43
N LEU A 72 -4.66 9.06 -6.48
CA LEU A 72 -3.31 8.69 -6.84
C LEU A 72 -2.31 9.06 -5.75
N LEU A 73 -2.42 10.24 -5.13
CA LEU A 73 -1.59 10.64 -4.00
C LEU A 73 -1.77 9.69 -2.81
N SER A 74 -3.00 9.31 -2.48
CA SER A 74 -3.29 8.33 -1.43
C SER A 74 -2.64 6.97 -1.69
N LEU A 75 -2.63 6.50 -2.95
CA LEU A 75 -1.88 5.31 -3.35
C LEU A 75 -0.38 5.48 -3.11
N LEU A 76 0.18 6.63 -3.49
CA LEU A 76 1.61 6.91 -3.28
C LEU A 76 1.93 6.84 -1.79
N TYR A 77 1.20 7.59 -0.96
CA TYR A 77 1.37 7.59 0.48
C TYR A 77 1.30 6.19 1.07
N GLN A 78 0.35 5.37 0.63
CA GLN A 78 0.19 4.04 1.20
C GLN A 78 1.34 3.09 0.87
N ILE A 79 1.89 3.17 -0.35
CA ILE A 79 3.07 2.39 -0.71
C ILE A 79 4.31 2.92 0.03
N GLU A 80 4.51 4.24 0.10
CA GLU A 80 5.66 4.81 0.82
C GLU A 80 5.61 4.50 2.32
N ARG A 81 4.42 4.51 2.92
CA ARG A 81 4.18 4.06 4.30
C ARG A 81 4.56 2.60 4.47
N ALA A 82 4.15 1.71 3.56
CA ALA A 82 4.52 0.30 3.60
C ALA A 82 6.06 0.13 3.62
N ILE A 83 6.76 0.87 2.76
CA ILE A 83 8.23 0.83 2.67
C ILE A 83 8.87 1.34 3.97
N LYS A 84 8.38 2.48 4.49
CA LYS A 84 8.85 3.07 5.76
C LYS A 84 8.67 2.10 6.92
N GLU A 85 7.48 1.54 7.08
CA GLU A 85 7.18 0.60 8.17
C GLU A 85 8.03 -0.68 8.07
N TYR A 86 8.29 -1.17 6.85
CA TYR A 86 9.19 -2.31 6.68
C TYR A 86 10.63 -1.98 7.09
N ASP A 87 11.16 -0.83 6.67
CA ASP A 87 12.53 -0.38 7.00
C ASP A 87 12.71 -0.11 8.51
N ILE A 88 11.67 0.35 9.20
CA ILE A 88 11.69 0.51 10.67
C ILE A 88 11.80 -0.85 11.36
N ASN A 89 11.10 -1.87 10.85
CA ASN A 89 11.04 -3.20 11.47
C ASN A 89 12.17 -4.15 11.02
N ASN A 90 12.85 -3.84 9.91
CA ASN A 90 13.90 -4.67 9.33
C ASN A 90 15.13 -3.80 9.01
N GLU A 91 16.13 -3.85 9.90
CA GLU A 91 17.39 -3.16 9.67
C GLU A 91 18.09 -3.72 8.41
N GLY A 92 18.54 -2.84 7.53
CA GLY A 92 19.34 -3.22 6.36
C GLY A 92 18.63 -3.11 5.00
N LEU A 93 17.40 -2.61 4.94
CA LEU A 93 16.79 -2.25 3.65
C LEU A 93 17.65 -1.17 2.95
N THR A 94 17.79 -1.24 1.63
CA THR A 94 18.51 -0.22 0.85
C THR A 94 17.61 0.32 -0.25
N ASP A 95 17.90 1.53 -0.72
CA ASP A 95 17.19 2.10 -1.86
C ASP A 95 17.28 1.19 -3.09
N SER A 96 18.39 0.47 -3.29
CA SER A 96 18.55 -0.47 -4.40
C SER A 96 17.55 -1.64 -4.32
N SER A 97 17.33 -2.17 -3.11
CA SER A 97 16.30 -3.20 -2.87
C SER A 97 14.89 -2.67 -3.12
N VAL A 98 14.62 -1.43 -2.66
CA VAL A 98 13.35 -0.74 -2.93
C VAL A 98 13.11 -0.56 -4.43
N ILE A 99 14.10 -0.03 -5.14
CA ILE A 99 14.05 0.19 -6.59
C ILE A 99 13.79 -1.12 -7.32
N MET A 100 14.48 -2.22 -6.97
CA MET A 100 14.31 -3.52 -7.61
C MET A 100 12.88 -4.07 -7.46
N VAL A 101 12.29 -3.97 -6.26
CA VAL A 101 10.90 -4.41 -6.03
C VAL A 101 9.91 -3.52 -6.79
N LEU A 102 10.08 -2.20 -6.73
CA LEU A 102 9.23 -1.26 -7.46
C LEU A 102 9.34 -1.44 -8.98
N GLU A 103 10.51 -1.77 -9.52
CA GLU A 103 10.70 -2.12 -10.93
C GLU A 103 9.84 -3.32 -11.33
N LYS A 104 9.93 -4.43 -10.57
CA LYS A 104 9.11 -5.62 -10.81
C LYS A 104 7.61 -5.28 -10.78
N LEU A 105 7.16 -4.61 -9.73
CA LEU A 105 5.76 -4.24 -9.55
C LEU A 105 5.28 -3.23 -10.60
N SER A 106 6.13 -2.33 -11.08
CA SER A 106 5.77 -1.36 -12.15
C SER A 106 5.54 -2.04 -13.50
N MET A 107 6.21 -3.17 -13.76
CA MET A 107 6.05 -3.96 -14.98
C MET A 107 4.82 -4.86 -14.89
N LYS A 108 4.67 -5.55 -13.75
CA LYS A 108 3.62 -6.51 -13.48
C LYS A 108 3.24 -6.48 -11.99
N PRO A 109 2.28 -5.64 -11.57
CA PRO A 109 1.89 -5.53 -10.16
C PRO A 109 1.37 -6.86 -9.57
N GLU A 110 0.83 -7.73 -10.42
CA GLU A 110 0.37 -9.07 -10.11
C GLU A 110 1.49 -10.14 -10.15
N ALA A 111 2.77 -9.73 -10.23
CA ALA A 111 3.88 -10.67 -10.24
C ALA A 111 3.89 -11.53 -8.96
N PRO A 112 4.28 -12.81 -9.05
CA PRO A 112 4.47 -13.65 -7.87
C PRO A 112 5.41 -12.99 -6.88
N VAL A 113 5.06 -13.06 -5.61
CA VAL A 113 5.88 -12.56 -4.52
C VAL A 113 7.06 -13.50 -4.31
N HIS A 114 8.28 -12.94 -4.25
CA HIS A 114 9.51 -13.72 -4.16
C HIS A 114 10.35 -13.42 -2.91
N ASP A 115 10.06 -12.31 -2.21
CA ASP A 115 10.77 -11.89 -1.01
C ASP A 115 9.80 -11.20 -0.04
N GLU A 116 10.20 -11.14 1.25
CA GLU A 116 9.36 -10.63 2.34
C GLU A 116 9.00 -9.15 2.17
N PHE A 117 9.92 -8.36 1.62
CA PHE A 117 9.68 -6.94 1.38
C PHE A 117 8.67 -6.72 0.23
N MET A 118 8.80 -7.46 -0.86
CA MET A 118 7.81 -7.46 -1.94
C MET A 118 6.45 -7.91 -1.42
N LYS A 119 6.40 -8.95 -0.57
CA LYS A 119 5.16 -9.40 0.08
C LYS A 119 4.50 -8.25 0.84
N TRP A 120 5.27 -7.59 1.69
CA TRP A 120 4.81 -6.50 2.52
C TRP A 120 4.21 -5.36 1.69
N VAL A 121 4.91 -4.92 0.65
CA VAL A 121 4.39 -3.87 -0.25
C VAL A 121 3.13 -4.34 -0.98
N THR A 122 3.09 -5.58 -1.47
CA THR A 122 1.92 -6.13 -2.16
C THR A 122 0.70 -6.24 -1.23
N ASP A 123 0.90 -6.60 0.03
CA ASP A 123 -0.17 -6.68 1.03
C ASP A 123 -0.81 -5.31 1.31
N TYR A 124 -0.02 -4.24 1.39
CA TYR A 124 -0.53 -2.86 1.49
C TYR A 124 -1.26 -2.42 0.23
N ILE A 125 -0.78 -2.81 -0.95
CA ILE A 125 -1.46 -2.55 -2.22
C ILE A 125 -2.82 -3.26 -2.27
N ARG A 126 -2.89 -4.53 -1.87
CA ARG A 126 -4.14 -5.30 -1.82
C ARG A 126 -5.14 -4.63 -0.89
N MET A 127 -4.71 -4.28 0.32
CA MET A 127 -5.54 -3.56 1.27
C MET A 127 -6.09 -2.25 0.69
N PHE A 128 -5.22 -1.44 0.07
CA PHE A 128 -5.62 -0.19 -0.56
C PHE A 128 -6.65 -0.41 -1.68
N MET A 129 -6.44 -1.40 -2.55
CA MET A 129 -7.35 -1.73 -3.64
C MET A 129 -8.64 -2.42 -3.20
N SER A 130 -8.66 -3.06 -2.02
CA SER A 130 -9.91 -3.53 -1.42
C SER A 130 -10.81 -2.36 -1.03
N MET A 131 -10.22 -1.21 -0.65
CA MET A 131 -10.94 0.00 -0.26
C MET A 131 -11.18 1.00 -1.40
N ASN A 132 -10.45 0.88 -2.52
CA ASN A 132 -10.47 1.87 -3.60
C ASN A 132 -10.64 1.21 -4.96
N ASN A 133 -11.09 1.97 -5.96
CA ASN A 133 -11.21 1.49 -7.33
C ASN A 133 -9.99 1.93 -8.14
N LEU A 134 -9.14 0.98 -8.52
CA LEU A 134 -7.99 1.26 -9.39
C LEU A 134 -7.94 0.29 -10.55
N SER A 135 -7.75 0.85 -11.74
CA SER A 135 -7.32 0.07 -12.89
C SER A 135 -5.87 -0.37 -12.74
N ARG A 136 -5.49 -1.39 -13.53
CA ARG A 136 -4.09 -1.83 -13.60
C ARG A 136 -3.14 -0.72 -14.03
N ASN A 137 -3.57 0.16 -14.94
CA ASN A 137 -2.74 1.24 -15.44
C ASN A 137 -2.49 2.31 -14.38
N GLU A 138 -3.50 2.66 -13.57
CA GLU A 138 -3.36 3.63 -12.48
C GLU A 138 -2.44 3.11 -11.39
N LEU A 139 -2.59 1.84 -10.99
CA LEU A 139 -1.66 1.21 -10.05
C LEU A 139 -0.22 1.27 -10.58
N ARG A 140 -0.01 0.91 -11.85
CA ARG A 140 1.32 0.99 -12.48
C ARG A 140 1.84 2.42 -12.53
N GLN A 141 0.99 3.41 -12.80
CA GLN A 141 1.39 4.81 -12.80
C GLN A 141 1.83 5.28 -11.41
N GLY A 142 1.07 4.92 -10.36
CA GLY A 142 1.43 5.20 -8.97
C GLY A 142 2.79 4.61 -8.62
N ILE A 143 2.98 3.30 -8.84
CA ILE A 143 4.25 2.61 -8.57
C ILE A 143 5.41 3.25 -9.36
N ASN A 144 5.19 3.64 -10.62
CA ASN A 144 6.21 4.31 -11.43
C ASN A 144 6.60 5.69 -10.88
N ARG A 145 5.67 6.45 -10.29
CA ARG A 145 5.99 7.74 -9.66
C ARG A 145 6.92 7.54 -8.45
N ILE A 146 6.63 6.56 -7.61
CA ILE A 146 7.46 6.19 -6.46
C ILE A 146 8.83 5.70 -6.92
N LEU A 147 8.88 4.82 -7.92
CA LEU A 147 10.13 4.32 -8.50
C LEU A 147 11.04 5.46 -9.01
N ARG A 148 10.46 6.47 -9.67
CA ARG A 148 11.21 7.66 -10.13
C ARG A 148 11.74 8.47 -8.94
N SER A 149 10.94 8.62 -7.88
CA SER A 149 11.37 9.27 -6.64
C SER A 149 12.53 8.52 -6.01
N ALA A 150 12.40 7.20 -5.83
CA ALA A 150 13.43 6.34 -5.25
C ALA A 150 14.76 6.43 -6.01
N ARG A 151 14.73 6.32 -7.34
CA ARG A 151 15.92 6.49 -8.19
C ARG A 151 16.55 7.87 -8.06
N ARG A 152 15.73 8.93 -8.00
CA ARG A 152 16.22 10.31 -7.84
C ARG A 152 16.93 10.49 -6.50
N TYR A 153 16.31 10.11 -5.39
CA TYR A 153 16.91 10.25 -4.07
C TYR A 153 18.12 9.33 -3.88
N ASN A 154 18.08 8.11 -4.42
CA ASN A 154 19.26 7.24 -4.40
C ASN A 154 20.46 7.87 -5.12
N LYS A 155 20.22 8.47 -6.29
CA LYS A 155 21.27 9.17 -7.06
C LYS A 155 21.82 10.39 -6.33
N LEU A 156 20.96 11.17 -5.66
CA LEU A 156 21.34 12.44 -5.03
C LEU A 156 21.93 12.27 -3.63
N SER A 157 21.44 11.31 -2.87
CA SER A 157 21.67 11.19 -1.42
C SER A 157 22.24 9.82 -1.01
N GLY A 158 22.55 8.95 -1.97
CA GLY A 158 23.26 7.69 -1.75
C GLY A 158 22.36 6.50 -1.44
N ILE A 159 22.95 5.43 -0.88
CA ILE A 159 22.34 4.09 -0.73
C ILE A 159 21.05 4.04 0.11
N ARG A 160 20.80 5.05 0.95
CA ARG A 160 19.61 5.18 1.80
C ARG A 160 18.92 6.55 1.63
N GLY A 161 19.21 7.25 0.53
CA GLY A 161 18.69 8.58 0.26
C GLY A 161 17.16 8.62 0.23
N TYR A 162 16.54 7.66 -0.44
CA TYR A 162 15.09 7.57 -0.53
C TYR A 162 14.47 7.12 0.79
N LEU A 163 15.05 6.11 1.44
CA LEU A 163 14.58 5.64 2.75
C LEU A 163 14.62 6.74 3.81
N ASN A 164 15.66 7.56 3.83
CA ASN A 164 15.74 8.71 4.73
C ASN A 164 14.68 9.77 4.38
N PHE A 165 14.50 10.06 3.09
CA PHE A 165 13.47 10.98 2.62
C PHE A 165 12.06 10.58 3.09
N ILE A 166 11.64 9.33 2.88
CA ILE A 166 10.31 8.88 3.30
C ILE A 166 10.18 8.83 4.82
N ARG A 167 11.26 8.52 5.56
CA ARG A 167 11.24 8.52 7.02
C ARG A 167 10.96 9.91 7.61
N GLU A 168 11.43 10.95 6.94
CA GLU A 168 11.23 12.35 7.35
C GLU A 168 9.90 12.96 6.86
N ASN A 169 9.37 12.49 5.72
CA ASN A 169 8.27 13.19 5.02
C ASN A 169 6.96 12.39 4.97
N VAL A 170 6.98 11.08 5.20
CA VAL A 170 5.77 10.26 5.28
C VAL A 170 5.41 10.13 6.76
N PRO A 171 4.18 10.46 7.18
CA PRO A 171 3.76 10.34 8.58
C PRO A 171 3.78 8.89 9.09
#